data_AF-Q63071-F1
#
_entry.id   AF-Q63071-F1
#
_cell.length_a   1.000
_cell.length_b   1.000
_cell.length_c   1.000
_cell.angle_alpha   90.00
_cell.angle_beta   90.00
_cell.angle_gamma   90.00
#
_symmetry.space_group_name_H-M   'P 1'
#
loop_
_entity.id
_entity.type
_entity.pdbx_description
1 polymer ?
#
loop_
_entity_poly.entity_id
_entity_poly.type
_entity_poly.pdbx_seq_one_letter_code
_entity_poly.pdbx_strand_id
1 'polypeptide(L)'
;HEEQDEEEDEVPDDETVNQMIARHEEEFDLFMRMDLDRRREEARNPKRKPRLMEEDELPSWIIKDDAEVERLTCEEEEEKMFGRGSRHRKEVDYSDSLTEKQWLKAIEEGTLEEIEEEVRQKKSSRKRKRDSEAGSSTP
;
A
#
# COMPACT_ATOMS: atom_id res chain seq x y z
N HIS A 1 -23.83 -23.69 -1.15
CA HIS A 1 -22.57 -23.33 -0.49
C HIS A 1 -22.50 -21.83 -0.25
N GLU A 2 -23.02 -20.97 -1.14
CA GLU A 2 -23.09 -19.51 -0.91
C GLU A 2 -24.09 -19.10 0.20
N GLU A 3 -25.22 -19.80 0.38
CA GLU A 3 -26.20 -19.47 1.45
C GLU A 3 -25.71 -19.76 2.88
N GLN A 4 -24.62 -20.51 3.04
CA GLN A 4 -24.10 -20.91 4.35
C GLN A 4 -23.02 -19.93 4.86
N ASP A 5 -22.39 -19.17 3.95
CA ASP A 5 -21.39 -18.16 4.28
C ASP A 5 -22.03 -16.83 4.75
N GLU A 6 -23.31 -16.57 4.42
CA GLU A 6 -24.01 -15.35 4.83
C GLU A 6 -24.44 -15.35 6.32
N GLU A 7 -24.70 -16.53 6.92
CA GLU A 7 -25.09 -16.63 8.35
C GLU A 7 -23.89 -16.44 9.31
N GLU A 8 -22.65 -16.66 8.85
CA GLU A 8 -21.45 -16.55 9.69
C GLU A 8 -20.96 -15.11 9.90
N ASP A 9 -21.42 -14.14 9.08
CA ASP A 9 -21.01 -12.73 9.12
C ASP A 9 -21.92 -11.84 10.01
N GLU A 10 -22.94 -12.42 10.66
CA GLU A 10 -23.78 -11.67 11.59
C GLU A 10 -22.98 -11.25 12.84
N VAL A 11 -22.75 -9.95 12.99
CA VAL A 11 -22.14 -9.39 14.20
C VAL A 11 -23.10 -9.59 15.37
N PRO A 12 -22.72 -10.32 16.43
CA PRO A 12 -23.61 -10.59 17.57
C PRO A 12 -23.99 -9.29 18.26
N ASP A 13 -25.22 -9.24 18.77
CA ASP A 13 -25.72 -8.07 19.50
C ASP A 13 -25.05 -7.93 20.88
N ASP A 14 -25.19 -6.74 21.49
CA ASP A 14 -24.60 -6.42 22.80
C ASP A 14 -24.97 -7.49 23.87
N GLU A 15 -26.21 -7.99 23.85
CA GLU A 15 -26.69 -8.97 24.82
C GLU A 15 -25.99 -10.32 24.65
N THR A 16 -25.88 -10.82 23.42
CA THR A 16 -25.18 -12.06 23.10
C THR A 16 -23.70 -11.96 23.48
N VAL A 17 -23.04 -10.84 23.14
CA VAL A 17 -21.65 -10.58 23.54
C VAL A 17 -21.51 -10.59 25.06
N ASN A 18 -22.41 -9.91 25.78
CA ASN A 18 -22.39 -9.86 27.24
C ASN A 18 -22.57 -11.25 27.87
N GLN A 19 -23.44 -12.11 27.31
CA GLN A 19 -23.60 -13.49 27.77
C GLN A 19 -22.33 -14.33 27.54
N MET A 20 -21.60 -14.11 26.44
CA MET A 20 -20.37 -14.84 26.14
C MET A 20 -19.20 -14.44 27.04
N ILE A 21 -19.09 -13.16 27.42
CA ILE A 21 -17.93 -12.65 28.16
C ILE A 21 -18.12 -12.65 29.69
N ALA A 22 -19.37 -12.58 30.17
CA ALA A 22 -19.65 -12.58 31.59
C ALA A 22 -19.36 -13.96 32.18
N ARG A 23 -18.58 -13.99 33.28
CA ARG A 23 -18.25 -15.22 34.00
C ARG A 23 -19.19 -15.45 35.18
N HIS A 24 -19.90 -14.40 35.61
CA HIS A 24 -20.90 -14.42 36.67
C HIS A 24 -22.03 -13.43 36.41
N GLU A 25 -23.18 -13.64 37.06
CA GLU A 25 -24.39 -12.83 36.87
C GLU A 25 -24.20 -11.34 37.22
N GLU A 26 -23.40 -11.04 38.24
CA GLU A 26 -23.10 -9.65 38.62
C GLU A 26 -22.33 -8.88 37.53
N GLU A 27 -21.48 -9.58 36.75
CA GLU A 27 -20.74 -9.03 35.60
C GLU A 27 -21.72 -8.73 34.47
N PHE A 28 -22.64 -9.66 34.19
CA PHE A 28 -23.71 -9.47 33.20
C PHE A 28 -24.60 -8.27 33.52
N ASP A 29 -25.08 -8.16 34.76
CA ASP A 29 -25.88 -7.01 35.22
C ASP A 29 -25.12 -5.68 35.13
N LEU A 30 -23.80 -5.71 35.34
CA LEU A 30 -22.95 -4.54 35.19
C LEU A 30 -22.86 -4.12 33.72
N PHE A 31 -22.60 -5.05 32.80
CA PHE A 31 -22.53 -4.77 31.37
C PHE A 31 -23.85 -4.24 30.82
N MET A 32 -24.98 -4.84 31.23
CA MET A 32 -26.31 -4.36 30.87
C MET A 32 -26.57 -2.92 31.32
N ARG A 33 -26.11 -2.55 32.53
CA ARG A 33 -26.18 -1.16 33.02
C ARG A 33 -25.31 -0.23 32.18
N MET A 34 -24.08 -0.64 31.87
CA MET A 34 -23.17 0.15 31.03
C MET A 34 -23.76 0.41 29.64
N ASP A 35 -24.34 -0.60 29.00
CA ASP A 35 -24.94 -0.46 27.67
C ASP A 35 -26.18 0.45 27.68
N LEU A 36 -26.97 0.39 28.76
CA LEU A 36 -28.12 1.26 28.93
C LEU A 36 -27.72 2.72 29.14
N ASP A 37 -26.71 2.97 29.98
CA ASP A 37 -26.18 4.31 30.21
C ASP A 37 -25.56 4.91 28.94
N ARG A 38 -24.82 4.09 28.19
CA ARG A 38 -24.24 4.41 26.89
C ARG A 38 -25.29 4.80 25.86
N ARG A 39 -26.34 3.99 25.69
CA ARG A 39 -27.48 4.31 24.79
C ARG A 39 -28.17 5.60 25.20
N ARG A 40 -28.32 5.84 26.51
CA ARG A 40 -28.93 7.07 27.04
C ARG A 40 -28.08 8.30 26.75
N GLU A 41 -26.77 8.22 26.90
CA GLU A 41 -25.85 9.32 26.62
C GLU A 41 -25.78 9.63 25.12
N GLU A 42 -25.71 8.59 24.28
CA GLU A 42 -25.79 8.74 22.83
C GLU A 42 -27.09 9.42 22.37
N ALA A 43 -28.23 9.03 22.95
CA ALA A 43 -29.52 9.63 22.63
C ALA A 43 -29.64 11.11 23.08
N ARG A 44 -28.83 11.55 24.05
CA ARG A 44 -28.79 12.95 24.49
C ARG A 44 -27.97 13.85 23.57
N ASN A 45 -27.11 13.28 22.73
CA ASN A 45 -26.26 14.05 21.84
C ASN A 45 -26.97 14.31 20.50
N PRO A 46 -27.36 15.56 20.17
CA PRO A 46 -27.99 15.88 18.90
C PRO A 46 -27.06 15.74 17.68
N LYS A 47 -25.75 15.58 17.89
CA LYS A 47 -24.75 15.33 16.84
C LYS A 47 -24.23 13.89 16.89
N ARG A 48 -25.03 12.93 17.38
CA ARG A 48 -24.67 11.53 17.43
C ARG A 48 -24.32 11.03 16.02
N LYS A 49 -23.13 10.46 15.90
CA LYS A 49 -22.68 9.69 14.74
C LYS A 49 -22.79 8.19 15.05
N PRO A 50 -22.90 7.32 14.04
CA PRO A 50 -22.77 5.89 14.27
C PRO A 50 -21.38 5.55 14.84
N ARG A 51 -21.27 4.36 15.45
CA ARG A 51 -20.03 3.89 16.09
C ARG A 51 -18.98 3.46 15.07
N LEU A 52 -19.43 2.91 13.94
CA LEU A 52 -18.60 2.57 12.81
C LEU A 52 -18.47 3.79 11.91
N MET A 53 -17.31 3.93 11.28
CA MET A 53 -17.06 4.99 10.31
C MET A 53 -18.01 4.87 9.12
N GLU A 54 -18.50 6.00 8.65
CA GLU A 54 -19.34 6.08 7.44
C GLU A 54 -18.51 6.53 6.23
N GLU A 55 -19.05 6.33 5.03
CA GLU A 55 -18.37 6.68 3.77
C GLU A 55 -18.06 8.18 3.65
N ASP A 56 -18.87 9.04 4.26
CA ASP A 56 -18.65 10.49 4.30
C ASP A 56 -17.44 10.89 5.14
N GLU A 57 -16.96 10.00 6.01
CA GLU A 57 -15.73 10.17 6.80
C GLU A 57 -14.47 9.74 6.03
N LEU A 58 -14.63 9.05 4.90
CA LEU A 58 -13.51 8.57 4.09
C LEU A 58 -12.91 9.71 3.24
N PRO A 59 -11.57 9.77 3.13
CA PRO A 59 -10.91 10.66 2.17
C PRO A 59 -11.42 10.44 0.74
N SER A 60 -11.60 11.53 0.01
CA SER A 60 -12.16 11.50 -1.34
C SER A 60 -11.39 10.64 -2.35
N TRP A 61 -10.11 10.36 -2.11
CA TRP A 61 -9.30 9.49 -2.97
C TRP A 61 -9.57 8.00 -2.77
N ILE A 62 -10.15 7.59 -1.63
CA ILE A 62 -10.52 6.19 -1.34
C ILE A 62 -11.84 5.82 -2.03
N ILE A 63 -12.75 6.79 -2.16
CA ILE A 63 -14.10 6.60 -2.70
C ILE A 63 -14.15 6.81 -4.22
N LYS A 64 -13.03 7.17 -4.87
CA LYS A 64 -13.01 7.36 -6.32
C LYS A 64 -13.34 6.04 -7.02
N ASP A 65 -14.20 6.11 -8.02
CA ASP A 65 -14.48 4.94 -8.85
C ASP A 65 -13.25 4.59 -9.71
N ASP A 66 -13.14 3.31 -10.08
CA ASP A 66 -12.04 2.81 -10.90
C ASP A 66 -11.89 3.60 -12.21
N ALA A 67 -13.00 4.12 -12.74
CA ALA A 67 -13.02 4.96 -13.93
C ALA A 67 -12.41 6.36 -13.69
N GLU A 68 -12.63 7.00 -12.55
CA GLU A 68 -11.98 8.27 -12.19
C GLU A 68 -10.49 8.08 -11.93
N VAL A 69 -10.12 6.97 -11.28
CA VAL A 69 -8.72 6.59 -11.11
C VAL A 69 -8.06 6.38 -12.47
N GLU A 70 -8.67 5.58 -13.35
CA GLU A 70 -8.16 5.31 -14.69
C GLU A 70 -8.00 6.59 -15.51
N ARG A 71 -8.99 7.50 -15.49
CA ARG A 71 -8.87 8.81 -16.17
C ARG A 71 -7.69 9.63 -15.64
N LEU A 72 -7.50 9.70 -14.32
CA LEU A 72 -6.40 10.45 -13.69
C LEU A 72 -5.03 9.82 -13.93
N THR A 73 -4.95 8.50 -14.17
CA THR A 73 -3.69 7.79 -14.42
C THR A 73 -3.35 7.61 -15.90
N CYS A 74 -4.34 7.63 -16.80
CA CYS A 74 -4.16 7.35 -18.22
C CYS A 74 -4.01 8.60 -19.10
N GLU A 75 -4.34 9.81 -18.62
CA GLU A 75 -4.10 11.05 -19.38
C GLU A 75 -2.59 11.33 -19.65
N GLU A 76 -1.66 10.63 -18.98
CA GLU A 76 -0.21 10.77 -19.25
C GLU A 76 0.28 10.04 -20.52
N GLU A 77 -0.55 9.25 -21.20
CA GLU A 77 -0.21 8.65 -22.50
C GLU A 77 -0.57 9.55 -23.69
N GLU A 78 -1.66 10.32 -23.66
CA GLU A 78 -2.07 11.13 -24.82
C GLU A 78 -1.33 12.48 -24.92
N GLU A 79 -0.92 13.10 -23.80
CA GLU A 79 -0.15 14.37 -23.86
C GLU A 79 1.34 14.21 -24.21
N LYS A 80 1.82 13.00 -24.52
CA LYS A 80 3.17 12.82 -25.08
C LYS A 80 3.28 13.17 -26.57
N MET A 81 2.17 13.44 -27.26
CA MET A 81 2.19 13.76 -28.69
C MET A 81 2.65 15.19 -29.02
N PHE A 82 2.72 16.13 -28.07
CA PHE A 82 3.32 17.46 -28.29
C PHE A 82 4.16 17.92 -27.08
N GLY A 83 5.45 17.63 -27.17
CA GLY A 83 6.38 17.74 -26.06
C GLY A 83 6.61 19.12 -25.46
N ARG A 84 7.16 19.07 -24.25
CA ARG A 84 7.89 20.20 -23.65
C ARG A 84 9.05 19.70 -22.78
N GLY A 85 10.17 19.35 -23.42
CA GLY A 85 11.41 19.14 -22.70
C GLY A 85 12.49 18.44 -23.52
N SER A 86 13.54 19.18 -23.89
CA SER A 86 14.83 18.66 -24.34
C SER A 86 15.59 18.00 -23.16
N ARG A 87 14.94 17.07 -22.47
CA ARG A 87 15.57 16.25 -21.44
C ARG A 87 15.57 14.83 -21.96
N HIS A 88 16.71 14.44 -22.52
CA HIS A 88 17.00 13.03 -22.76
C HIS A 88 17.01 12.33 -21.40
N ARG A 89 15.99 11.51 -21.13
CA ARG A 89 15.94 10.72 -19.90
C ARG A 89 16.99 9.62 -20.05
N LYS A 90 18.03 9.66 -19.23
CA LYS A 90 19.08 8.64 -19.22
C LYS A 90 18.42 7.31 -18.85
N GLU A 91 18.58 6.29 -19.69
CA GLU A 91 18.15 4.93 -19.35
C GLU A 91 18.79 4.54 -18.01
N VAL A 92 17.93 4.27 -17.03
CA VAL A 92 18.33 3.72 -15.74
C VAL A 92 18.22 2.21 -15.88
N ASP A 93 19.37 1.56 -15.92
CA ASP A 93 19.47 0.10 -15.98
C ASP A 93 19.37 -0.45 -14.55
N TYR A 94 18.23 -1.09 -14.25
CA TYR A 94 17.95 -1.79 -12.99
C TYR A 94 18.41 -3.26 -13.03
N SER A 95 19.32 -3.64 -13.93
CA SER A 95 20.00 -4.93 -13.83
C SER A 95 20.74 -4.98 -12.49
N ASP A 96 20.10 -5.65 -11.54
CA ASP A 96 20.64 -5.93 -10.22
C ASP A 96 21.98 -6.61 -10.41
N SER A 97 23.05 -5.95 -9.96
CA SER A 97 24.42 -6.41 -10.25
C SER A 97 24.75 -7.70 -9.51
N LEU A 98 23.99 -8.02 -8.47
CA LEU A 98 24.10 -9.21 -7.66
C LEU A 98 22.72 -9.82 -7.47
N THR A 99 22.63 -11.14 -7.40
CA THR A 99 21.41 -11.77 -6.88
C THR A 99 21.32 -11.55 -5.37
N GLU A 100 20.13 -11.54 -4.79
CA GLU A 100 19.88 -11.37 -3.34
C GLU A 100 20.77 -12.30 -2.49
N LYS A 101 20.97 -13.55 -2.94
CA LYS A 101 21.86 -14.52 -2.29
C LYS A 101 23.33 -14.11 -2.31
N GLN A 102 23.80 -13.50 -3.39
CA GLN A 102 25.17 -13.00 -3.49
C GLN A 102 25.35 -11.72 -2.66
N TRP A 103 24.31 -10.89 -2.58
CA TRP A 103 24.31 -9.67 -1.78
C TRP A 103 24.41 -9.97 -0.28
N LEU A 104 23.61 -10.92 0.22
CA LEU A 104 23.70 -11.37 1.62
C LEU A 104 25.07 -11.96 1.96
N LYS A 105 25.63 -12.77 1.04
CA LYS A 105 26.96 -13.36 1.23
C LYS A 105 28.07 -12.30 1.26
N ALA A 106 27.99 -11.29 0.39
CA ALA A 106 28.97 -10.21 0.34
C ALA A 106 28.94 -9.32 1.61
N ILE A 107 27.77 -9.17 2.23
CA ILE A 107 27.61 -8.49 3.53
C ILE A 107 28.25 -9.32 4.64
N GLU A 108 27.99 -10.63 4.69
CA GLU A 108 28.52 -11.53 5.72
C GLU A 108 30.05 -11.65 5.64
N GLU A 109 30.60 -11.70 4.43
CA GLU A 109 32.05 -11.80 4.19
C GLU A 109 32.79 -10.46 4.22
N GLY A 110 32.07 -9.33 4.34
CA GLY A 110 32.66 -7.98 4.34
C GLY A 110 33.28 -7.56 3.00
N THR A 111 32.96 -8.25 1.91
CA THR A 111 33.51 -8.04 0.55
C THR A 111 32.62 -7.17 -0.34
N LEU A 112 31.53 -6.61 0.21
CA LEU A 112 30.55 -5.82 -0.53
C LEU A 112 31.18 -4.61 -1.25
N GLU A 113 32.09 -3.89 -0.59
CA GLU A 113 32.73 -2.68 -1.13
C GLU A 113 33.61 -2.98 -2.36
N GLU A 114 34.35 -4.10 -2.33
CA GLU A 114 35.20 -4.55 -3.44
C GLU A 114 34.36 -4.97 -4.66
N ILE A 115 33.25 -5.68 -4.42
CA ILE A 115 32.33 -6.16 -5.47
C ILE A 115 31.59 -4.99 -6.12
N GLU A 116 31.14 -4.01 -5.33
CA GLU A 116 30.51 -2.79 -5.85
C GLU A 116 31.49 -1.97 -6.71
N GLU A 117 32.75 -1.86 -6.30
CA GLU A 117 33.77 -1.16 -7.07
C GLU A 117 34.06 -1.87 -8.40
N GLU A 118 34.14 -3.20 -8.40
CA GLU A 118 34.34 -4.00 -9.61
C GLU A 118 33.17 -3.84 -10.61
N VAL A 119 31.93 -3.89 -10.12
CA VAL A 119 30.72 -3.65 -10.92
C VAL A 119 30.73 -2.24 -11.51
N ARG A 120 31.11 -1.24 -10.72
CA ARG A 120 31.22 0.16 -11.16
C ARG A 120 32.28 0.33 -12.25
N GLN A 121 33.42 -0.33 -12.12
CA GLN A 121 34.47 -0.34 -13.15
C GLN A 121 33.98 -1.01 -14.44
N LYS A 122 33.30 -2.16 -14.34
CA LYS A 122 32.71 -2.86 -15.50
C LYS A 122 31.66 -2.00 -16.22
N LYS A 123 30.78 -1.32 -15.48
CA LYS A 123 29.78 -0.38 -16.03
C LYS A 123 30.47 0.82 -16.72
N SER A 124 31.51 1.39 -16.12
CA SER A 124 32.30 2.49 -16.70
C SER A 124 33.03 2.08 -18.00
N SER A 125 33.64 0.89 -18.02
CA SER A 125 34.33 0.35 -19.19
C SER A 125 33.37 0.08 -20.36
N ARG A 126 32.20 -0.53 -20.09
CA ARG A 126 31.14 -0.72 -21.09
C ARG A 126 30.63 0.61 -21.66
N LYS A 127 30.48 1.63 -20.82
CA LYS A 127 30.09 2.98 -21.27
C LYS A 127 31.12 3.58 -22.23
N ARG A 128 32.41 3.49 -21.91
CA ARG A 128 33.50 3.95 -22.81
C ARG A 128 33.51 3.21 -24.14
N LYS A 129 33.26 1.90 -24.13
CA LYS A 129 33.19 1.08 -25.35
C LYS A 129 31.99 1.47 -26.23
N ARG A 130 30.81 1.68 -25.62
CA ARG A 130 29.60 2.13 -26.33
C ARG A 130 29.76 3.52 -26.94
N ASP A 131 30.38 4.45 -26.21
CA ASP A 131 30.68 5.81 -26.70
C ASP A 131 31.72 5.78 -27.85
N SER A 132 32.65 4.80 -27.89
CA SER A 132 33.60 4.62 -29.01
C SER A 132 32.98 3.98 -30.27
N GLU A 133 31.99 3.11 -30.10
CA GLU A 133 31.33 2.40 -31.20
C GLU A 133 30.32 3.31 -31.91
N ALA A 134 29.59 4.14 -31.13
CA ALA A 134 28.66 5.15 -31.64
C ALA A 134 29.32 6.27 -32.47
N GLY A 135 30.64 6.49 -32.34
CA GLY A 135 31.41 7.44 -33.15
C GLY A 135 31.94 6.87 -34.48
N SER A 136 31.77 5.57 -34.74
CA SER A 136 32.33 4.88 -35.93
C SER A 136 31.31 4.49 -36.99
N SER A 137 30.01 4.67 -36.72
CA SER A 137 28.91 4.39 -37.66
C SER A 137 28.20 5.68 -38.09
N THR A 138 28.89 6.46 -38.92
CA THR A 138 28.29 7.46 -39.81
C THR A 138 29.11 7.55 -41.10
N PRO A 139 28.62 7.05 -42.24
CA PRO A 139 28.64 7.78 -43.51
C PRO A 139 27.44 8.73 -43.61
#